data_AF-A0A914LKR6-F1
#
_entry.id   AF-A0A914LKR6-F1
#
_cell.length_a   1.000
_cell.length_b   1.000
_cell.length_c   1.000
_cell.angle_alpha   90.00
_cell.angle_beta   90.00
_cell.angle_gamma   90.00
#
_symmetry.space_group_name_H-M   'P 1'
#
loop_
_entity.id
_entity.type
_entity.pdbx_description
1 polymer ?
#
loop_
_entity_poly.entity_id
_entity_poly.type
_entity_poly.pdbx_seq_one_letter_code
_entity_poly.pdbx_strand_id
1 'polypeptide(L)'
;MLARSLVYAFFIPPPIFLVHRYFSEIFQFWMHTSLLGSLGPLGYILNTPSHHRVHHGRNPYCIDRNYGGVLIIWDRIFGTFEEERLEDPPIYGLIKNENNFNQLWLQFHTLGELLFCKWREKDEENKNLKIFPKFVDKLKALYFPPGWYPGVKVKLFFHWATLCNSSYNVPEPEKPPIIYNPTISRWLKAYILGHFLLLLCIFLHFEYDRLEIGWIDFILKITFFICTSKFLEIIKST
;
A
#
# COMPACT_ATOMS: atom_id res chain seq x y z
N MET A 1 5.64 -0.31 -6.85
CA MET A 1 5.31 -0.22 -8.30
C MET A 1 6.51 0.08 -9.21
N LEU A 2 7.48 0.92 -8.81
CA LEU A 2 8.64 1.31 -9.64
C LEU A 2 9.57 0.15 -10.05
N ALA A 3 9.88 -0.79 -9.14
CA ALA A 3 10.87 -1.84 -9.41
C ALA A 3 10.47 -2.82 -10.54
N ARG A 4 9.19 -3.17 -10.69
CA ARG A 4 8.73 -4.08 -11.76
C ARG A 4 8.70 -3.39 -13.13
N SER A 5 8.39 -2.09 -13.15
CA SER A 5 8.32 -1.29 -14.39
C SER A 5 9.70 -1.11 -15.04
N LEU A 6 10.75 -1.00 -14.23
CA LEU A 6 12.15 -0.94 -14.70
C LEU A 6 12.57 -2.18 -15.47
N VAL A 7 12.12 -3.37 -15.07
CA VAL A 7 12.42 -4.62 -15.78
C VAL A 7 11.77 -4.61 -17.16
N TYR A 8 10.52 -4.15 -17.28
CA TYR A 8 9.82 -4.08 -18.56
C TYR A 8 10.41 -3.05 -19.52
N ALA A 9 11.02 -1.98 -19.01
CA ALA A 9 11.64 -0.95 -19.84
C ALA A 9 12.80 -1.47 -20.72
N PHE A 10 13.41 -2.60 -20.39
CA PHE A 10 14.45 -3.24 -21.21
C PHE A 10 13.91 -4.07 -22.38
N PHE A 11 12.63 -4.45 -22.34
CA PHE A 11 12.05 -5.40 -23.31
C PHE A 11 10.83 -4.85 -24.05
N ILE A 12 10.17 -3.83 -23.51
CA ILE A 12 8.96 -3.23 -24.07
C ILE A 12 9.31 -1.81 -24.54
N PRO A 13 9.07 -1.47 -25.82
CA PRO A 13 9.25 -0.12 -26.31
C PRO A 13 8.52 0.90 -25.41
N PRO A 14 9.18 2.02 -25.02
CA PRO A 14 8.60 2.98 -24.09
C PRO A 14 7.18 3.45 -24.43
N PRO A 15 6.82 3.72 -25.71
CA PRO A 15 5.45 4.11 -26.04
C PRO A 15 4.40 3.05 -25.70
N ILE A 16 4.71 1.77 -25.96
CA ILE A 16 3.81 0.64 -25.68
C ILE A 16 3.63 0.48 -24.17
N PHE A 17 4.74 0.56 -23.42
CA PHE A 17 4.71 0.51 -21.97
C PHE A 17 3.82 1.61 -21.37
N LEU A 18 3.97 2.86 -21.85
CA LEU A 18 3.17 3.99 -21.40
C LEU A 18 1.68 3.78 -21.67
N VAL A 19 1.31 3.36 -22.89
CA VAL A 19 -0.09 3.08 -23.25
C VAL A 19 -0.67 2.01 -22.35
N HIS A 20 -0.01 0.86 -22.21
CA HIS A 20 -0.45 -0.22 -21.32
C HIS A 20 -0.61 0.26 -19.87
N ARG A 21 0.36 1.03 -19.37
CA ARG A 21 0.30 1.61 -18.03
C ARG A 21 -0.94 2.46 -17.86
N TYR A 22 -1.22 3.42 -18.76
CA TYR A 22 -2.39 4.29 -18.63
C TYR A 22 -3.71 3.52 -18.67
N PHE A 23 -3.84 2.52 -19.54
CA PHE A 23 -5.03 1.65 -19.54
C PHE A 23 -5.20 0.90 -18.22
N SER A 24 -4.10 0.35 -17.67
CA SER A 24 -4.14 -0.31 -16.37
C SER A 24 -4.52 0.66 -15.25
N GLU A 25 -4.00 1.90 -15.24
CA GLU A 25 -4.30 2.91 -14.21
C GLU A 25 -5.78 3.34 -14.28
N ILE A 26 -6.31 3.59 -15.49
CA ILE A 26 -7.74 3.88 -15.68
C ILE A 26 -8.60 2.71 -15.20
N PHE A 27 -8.17 1.47 -15.48
CA PHE A 27 -8.86 0.29 -14.97
C PHE A 27 -8.78 0.18 -13.44
N GLN A 28 -7.68 0.62 -12.81
CA GLN A 28 -7.59 0.61 -11.35
C GLN A 28 -8.62 1.55 -10.71
N PHE A 29 -8.87 2.73 -11.29
CA PHE A 29 -9.79 3.70 -10.70
C PHE A 29 -11.23 3.17 -10.54
N TRP A 30 -11.80 2.54 -11.56
CA TRP A 30 -13.21 2.10 -11.49
C TRP A 30 -13.45 1.00 -10.46
N MET A 31 -12.42 0.22 -10.09
CA MET A 31 -12.53 -0.83 -9.08
C MET A 31 -12.57 -0.29 -7.65
N HIS A 32 -12.13 0.95 -7.40
CA HIS A 32 -12.13 1.54 -6.05
C HIS A 32 -13.50 2.14 -5.66
N THR A 33 -14.58 1.41 -5.94
CA THR A 33 -15.94 1.80 -5.57
C THR A 33 -16.62 0.74 -4.71
N SER A 34 -17.43 1.17 -3.74
CA SER A 34 -18.30 0.29 -2.95
C SER A 34 -19.71 0.16 -3.54
N LEU A 35 -20.01 0.90 -4.61
CA LEU A 35 -21.36 0.95 -5.20
C LEU A 35 -21.76 -0.33 -5.96
N LEU A 36 -20.76 -1.10 -6.41
CA LEU A 36 -20.97 -2.29 -7.21
C LEU A 36 -20.59 -3.54 -6.40
N GLY A 37 -21.51 -4.50 -6.33
CA GLY A 37 -21.30 -5.83 -5.76
C GLY A 37 -20.59 -6.77 -6.75
N SER A 38 -20.99 -8.04 -6.74
CA SER A 38 -20.51 -9.02 -7.72
C SER A 38 -21.00 -8.67 -9.13
N LEU A 39 -20.11 -8.80 -10.13
CA LEU A 39 -20.43 -8.64 -11.55
C LEU A 39 -20.73 -9.97 -12.25
N GLY A 40 -20.99 -11.03 -11.47
CA GLY A 40 -21.31 -12.36 -12.00
C GLY A 40 -20.19 -12.88 -12.92
N PRO A 41 -20.50 -13.34 -14.15
CA PRO A 41 -19.53 -13.99 -15.03
C PRO A 41 -18.27 -13.16 -15.35
N LEU A 42 -18.39 -11.83 -15.40
CA LEU A 42 -17.24 -10.95 -15.62
C LEU A 42 -16.19 -11.10 -14.51
N GLY A 43 -16.63 -11.40 -13.29
CA GLY A 43 -15.77 -11.65 -12.15
C GLY A 43 -14.98 -12.96 -12.19
N TYR A 44 -15.16 -13.81 -13.21
CA TYR A 44 -14.25 -14.94 -13.40
C TYR A 44 -12.92 -14.52 -14.05
N ILE A 45 -12.94 -13.45 -14.86
CA ILE A 45 -11.80 -13.03 -15.66
C ILE A 45 -11.27 -11.66 -15.21
N LEU A 46 -12.15 -10.68 -15.02
CA LEU A 46 -11.80 -9.32 -14.65
C LEU A 46 -11.76 -9.16 -13.13
N ASN A 47 -10.81 -8.35 -12.66
CA ASN A 47 -10.89 -7.80 -11.31
C ASN A 47 -12.08 -6.84 -11.24
N THR A 48 -12.87 -6.95 -10.17
CA THR A 48 -14.12 -6.23 -9.98
C THR A 48 -14.02 -5.41 -8.69
N PRO A 49 -14.90 -4.42 -8.48
CA PRO A 49 -14.88 -3.63 -7.26
C PRO A 49 -15.01 -4.51 -6.00
N SER A 50 -15.82 -5.57 -6.05
CA SER A 50 -15.96 -6.54 -4.96
C SER A 50 -14.66 -7.29 -4.64
N HIS A 51 -13.97 -7.83 -5.64
CA HIS A 51 -12.68 -8.50 -5.43
C HIS A 51 -11.61 -7.53 -4.91
N HIS A 52 -11.63 -6.30 -5.41
CA HIS A 52 -10.67 -5.27 -5.03
C HIS A 52 -10.90 -4.75 -3.61
N ARG A 53 -12.14 -4.76 -3.11
CA ARG A 53 -12.41 -4.49 -1.68
C ARG A 53 -11.79 -5.55 -0.77
N VAL A 54 -11.83 -6.82 -1.16
CA VAL A 54 -11.13 -7.89 -0.44
C VAL A 54 -9.63 -7.64 -0.44
N HIS A 55 -9.04 -7.23 -1.56
CA HIS A 55 -7.61 -6.87 -1.62
C HIS A 55 -7.21 -5.77 -0.63
N HIS A 56 -8.08 -4.77 -0.44
CA HIS A 56 -7.87 -3.66 0.52
C HIS A 56 -8.33 -3.97 1.95
N GLY A 57 -8.93 -5.13 2.18
CA GLY A 57 -9.45 -5.54 3.47
C GLY A 57 -8.34 -6.00 4.42
N ARG A 58 -8.49 -5.68 5.70
CA ARG A 58 -7.59 -6.15 6.78
C ARG A 58 -8.15 -7.31 7.59
N ASN A 59 -9.35 -7.80 7.26
CA ASN A 59 -9.91 -9.01 7.86
C ASN A 59 -8.97 -10.19 7.59
N PRO A 60 -8.89 -11.19 8.48
CA PRO A 60 -7.98 -12.32 8.27
C PRO A 60 -8.16 -13.05 6.94
N TYR A 61 -9.38 -13.14 6.40
CA TYR A 61 -9.64 -13.77 5.10
C TYR A 61 -9.19 -12.93 3.90
N CYS A 62 -9.04 -11.62 4.07
CA CYS A 62 -8.63 -10.68 3.03
C CYS A 62 -7.11 -10.65 2.82
N ILE A 63 -6.33 -11.09 3.81
CA ILE A 63 -4.86 -10.96 3.78
C ILE A 63 -4.26 -11.84 2.69
N ASP A 64 -3.42 -11.21 1.88
CA ASP A 64 -2.69 -11.86 0.78
C ASP A 64 -3.64 -12.54 -0.22
N ARG A 65 -4.69 -11.80 -0.63
CA ARG A 65 -5.68 -12.20 -1.63
C ARG A 65 -5.83 -11.18 -2.75
N ASN A 66 -6.32 -11.66 -3.90
CA ASN A 66 -6.74 -10.86 -5.05
C ASN A 66 -5.69 -9.84 -5.53
N TYR A 67 -4.50 -10.30 -5.90
CA TYR A 67 -3.39 -9.48 -6.36
C TYR A 67 -3.54 -8.94 -7.79
N GLY A 68 -4.39 -9.55 -8.61
CA GLY A 68 -4.57 -9.26 -10.03
C GLY A 68 -5.11 -7.86 -10.26
N GLY A 69 -4.32 -6.98 -10.88
CA GLY A 69 -4.74 -5.60 -11.09
C GLY A 69 -5.87 -5.40 -12.12
N VAL A 70 -5.84 -6.15 -13.23
CA VAL A 70 -6.90 -6.09 -14.25
C VAL A 70 -7.62 -7.42 -14.38
N LEU A 71 -6.85 -8.51 -14.32
CA LEU A 71 -7.34 -9.86 -14.54
C LEU A 71 -7.26 -10.66 -13.23
N ILE A 72 -8.42 -11.05 -12.69
CA ILE A 72 -8.52 -11.87 -11.48
C ILE A 72 -8.28 -13.36 -11.77
N ILE A 73 -8.30 -13.76 -13.05
CA ILE A 73 -8.03 -15.14 -13.45
C ILE A 73 -6.68 -15.66 -12.93
N TRP A 74 -5.69 -14.77 -12.80
CA TRP A 74 -4.39 -15.13 -12.24
C TRP A 74 -4.50 -15.59 -10.78
N ASP A 75 -5.28 -14.89 -9.96
CA ASP A 75 -5.52 -15.29 -8.58
C ASP A 75 -6.24 -16.63 -8.48
N ARG A 76 -7.14 -16.93 -9.43
CA ARG A 76 -7.81 -18.24 -9.49
C ARG A 76 -6.84 -19.35 -9.86
N ILE A 77 -5.98 -19.12 -10.86
CA ILE A 77 -4.97 -20.09 -11.31
C ILE A 77 -3.93 -20.37 -10.22
N PHE A 78 -3.50 -19.33 -9.50
CA PHE A 78 -2.44 -19.45 -8.49
C PHE A 78 -2.95 -19.69 -7.07
N GLY A 79 -4.28 -19.68 -6.86
CA GLY A 79 -4.92 -20.02 -5.59
C GLY A 79 -4.88 -18.90 -4.55
N THR A 80 -4.91 -17.64 -4.99
CA THR A 80 -4.97 -16.43 -4.14
C THR A 80 -6.29 -15.69 -4.28
N PHE A 81 -7.25 -16.25 -5.02
CA PHE A 81 -8.59 -15.69 -5.16
C PHE A 81 -9.40 -15.87 -3.88
N GLU A 82 -10.12 -14.81 -3.49
CA GLU A 82 -11.09 -14.83 -2.41
C GLU A 82 -12.29 -13.95 -2.78
N GLU A 83 -13.50 -14.43 -2.49
CA GLU A 83 -14.73 -13.69 -2.72
C GLU A 83 -15.08 -12.82 -1.51
N GLU A 84 -15.75 -11.69 -1.76
CA GLU A 84 -16.25 -10.83 -0.69
C GLU A 84 -17.38 -11.51 0.08
N ARG A 85 -17.27 -11.53 1.41
CA ARG A 85 -18.28 -12.13 2.29
C ARG A 85 -19.26 -11.07 2.76
N LEU A 86 -20.55 -11.29 2.55
CA LEU A 86 -21.58 -10.31 2.92
C LEU A 86 -21.79 -10.24 4.43
N GLU A 87 -21.63 -11.37 5.11
CA GLU A 87 -21.72 -11.50 6.56
C GLU A 87 -20.47 -10.98 7.31
N ASP A 88 -19.33 -10.87 6.62
CA ASP A 88 -18.10 -10.29 7.13
C ASP A 88 -17.47 -9.33 6.09
N PRO A 89 -18.09 -8.16 5.88
CA PRO A 89 -17.65 -7.24 4.85
C PRO A 89 -16.21 -6.75 5.12
N PRO A 90 -15.40 -6.50 4.07
CA PRO A 90 -14.04 -6.01 4.23
C PRO A 90 -13.98 -4.70 5.03
N ILE A 91 -13.21 -4.71 6.11
CA ILE A 91 -12.81 -3.53 6.87
C ILE A 91 -11.47 -3.07 6.29
N TYR A 92 -11.41 -1.85 5.76
CA TYR A 92 -10.21 -1.34 5.10
C TYR A 92 -9.11 -0.92 6.08
N GLY A 93 -7.88 -0.88 5.57
CA GLY A 93 -6.72 -0.32 6.25
C GLY A 93 -5.61 -1.33 6.42
N LEU A 94 -4.69 -1.04 7.35
CA LEU A 94 -3.59 -1.93 7.70
C LEU A 94 -3.95 -2.74 8.95
N ILE A 95 -3.35 -3.92 9.07
CA ILE A 95 -3.46 -4.74 10.29
C ILE A 95 -2.95 -3.94 11.50
N LYS A 96 -1.80 -3.28 11.32
CA LYS A 96 -1.24 -2.32 12.26
C LYS A 96 -1.39 -0.92 11.67
N ASN A 97 -2.25 -0.11 12.25
CA ASN A 97 -2.46 1.26 11.79
C ASN A 97 -1.27 2.15 12.16
N GLU A 98 -0.85 2.98 11.21
CA GLU A 98 0.19 3.98 11.44
C GLU A 98 -0.41 5.26 12.00
N ASN A 99 0.00 5.64 13.21
CA ASN A 99 -0.46 6.86 13.89
C ASN A 99 0.46 8.06 13.59
N ASN A 100 0.93 8.18 12.35
CA ASN A 100 1.85 9.23 11.91
C ASN A 100 1.40 9.82 10.57
N PHE A 101 1.51 11.13 10.40
CA PHE A 101 1.21 11.83 9.15
C PHE A 101 2.46 12.30 8.40
N ASN A 102 3.67 12.04 8.95
CA ASN A 102 4.92 12.33 8.29
C ASN A 102 5.07 11.48 7.03
N GLN A 103 4.98 12.10 5.86
CA GLN A 103 5.00 11.40 4.58
C GLN A 103 6.31 10.65 4.33
N LEU A 104 7.46 11.21 4.75
CA LEU A 104 8.76 10.56 4.61
C LEU A 104 8.85 9.32 5.50
N TRP A 105 8.40 9.42 6.75
CA TRP A 105 8.30 8.26 7.65
C TRP A 105 7.41 7.19 7.03
N LEU A 106 6.19 7.52 6.61
CA LEU A 106 5.25 6.58 6.00
C LEU A 106 5.83 5.91 4.75
N GLN A 107 6.68 6.60 3.99
CA GLN A 107 7.33 6.07 2.80
C GLN A 107 8.47 5.07 3.10
N PHE A 108 9.19 5.23 4.23
CA PHE A 108 10.44 4.50 4.49
C PHE A 108 10.42 3.58 5.72
N HIS A 109 9.55 3.81 6.70
CA HIS A 109 9.57 3.08 7.98
C HIS A 109 9.43 1.58 7.78
N THR A 110 8.48 1.11 6.96
CA THR A 110 8.28 -0.33 6.70
C THR A 110 9.53 -0.96 6.07
N LEU A 111 10.21 -0.25 5.17
CA LEU A 111 11.46 -0.73 4.57
C LEU A 111 12.56 -0.82 5.63
N GLY A 112 12.68 0.17 6.51
CA GLY A 112 13.61 0.16 7.63
C GLY A 112 13.32 -0.96 8.64
N GLU A 113 12.03 -1.21 8.93
CA GLU A 113 11.59 -2.29 9.80
C GLU A 113 11.98 -3.65 9.23
N LEU A 114 11.76 -3.88 7.93
CA LEU A 114 12.13 -5.13 7.27
C LEU A 114 13.66 -5.32 7.21
N LEU A 115 14.40 -4.31 6.75
CA LEU A 115 15.85 -4.41 6.53
C LEU A 115 16.65 -4.45 7.84
N PHE A 116 16.21 -3.70 8.85
CA PHE A 116 17.00 -3.48 10.05
C PHE A 116 16.34 -4.01 11.31
N CYS A 117 15.02 -4.00 11.47
CA CYS A 117 14.41 -4.32 12.77
C CYS A 117 13.99 -5.78 12.91
N LYS A 118 13.24 -6.33 11.94
CA LYS A 118 12.56 -7.62 12.06
C LYS A 118 13.48 -8.76 12.48
N TRP A 119 14.62 -8.93 11.82
CA TRP A 119 15.55 -10.03 12.13
C TRP A 119 16.30 -9.89 13.48
N ARG A 120 16.17 -8.74 14.16
CA ARG A 120 16.73 -8.46 15.50
C ARG A 120 15.67 -8.53 16.61
N GLU A 121 14.43 -8.83 16.26
CA GLU A 121 13.30 -8.88 17.19
C GLU A 121 13.56 -9.90 18.31
N LYS A 122 13.11 -9.51 19.51
CA LYS A 122 13.23 -10.28 20.74
C LYS A 122 11.83 -10.66 21.20
N ASP A 123 11.76 -11.78 21.91
CA ASP A 123 10.52 -12.26 22.47
C ASP A 123 9.95 -11.24 23.48
N GLU A 124 8.62 -11.05 23.45
CA GLU A 124 7.94 -10.07 24.30
C GLU A 124 7.94 -10.49 25.78
N GLU A 125 7.81 -11.79 26.05
CA GLU A 125 7.79 -12.34 27.41
C GLU A 125 9.20 -12.47 27.97
N ASN A 126 10.17 -12.86 27.14
CA ASN A 126 11.57 -12.98 27.54
C ASN A 126 12.52 -12.25 26.60
N LYS A 127 12.85 -11.01 26.96
CA LYS A 127 13.76 -10.13 26.19
C LYS A 127 15.19 -10.65 25.99
N ASN A 128 15.56 -11.75 26.65
CA ASN A 128 16.84 -12.44 26.41
C ASN A 128 16.76 -13.43 25.24
N LEU A 129 15.56 -13.88 24.86
CA LEU A 129 15.33 -14.76 23.72
C LEU A 129 15.19 -13.94 22.44
N LYS A 130 15.92 -14.37 21.40
CA LYS A 130 15.83 -13.80 20.05
C LYS A 130 14.80 -14.61 19.28
N ILE A 131 13.87 -13.95 18.61
CA ILE A 131 12.88 -14.61 17.75
C ILE A 131 13.58 -15.28 16.57
N PHE A 132 14.64 -14.66 16.04
CA PHE A 132 15.44 -15.17 14.92
C PHE A 132 16.86 -15.57 15.41
N PRO A 133 17.01 -16.74 16.06
CA PRO A 133 18.29 -17.14 16.66
C PRO A 133 19.34 -17.53 15.61
N LYS A 134 18.93 -18.20 14.53
CA LYS A 134 19.84 -18.70 13.49
C LYS A 134 20.10 -17.64 12.42
N PHE A 135 21.32 -17.62 11.88
CA PHE A 135 21.68 -16.72 10.77
C PHE A 135 20.78 -16.92 9.55
N VAL A 136 20.42 -18.17 9.23
CA VAL A 136 19.51 -18.50 8.13
C VAL A 136 18.12 -17.90 8.34
N ASP A 137 17.62 -17.87 9.58
CA ASP A 137 16.29 -17.29 9.87
C ASP A 137 16.30 -15.77 9.68
N LYS A 138 17.44 -15.11 9.91
CA LYS A 138 17.61 -13.68 9.62
C LYS A 138 17.57 -13.39 8.12
N LEU A 139 18.25 -14.20 7.31
CA LEU A 139 18.19 -14.09 5.85
C LEU A 139 16.77 -14.36 5.34
N LYS A 140 16.09 -15.36 5.89
CA LYS A 140 14.68 -15.64 5.57
C LYS A 140 13.77 -14.47 5.97
N ALA A 141 13.99 -13.83 7.11
CA ALA A 141 13.20 -12.68 7.53
C ALA A 141 13.32 -11.47 6.58
N LEU A 142 14.42 -11.36 5.82
CA LEU A 142 14.61 -10.33 4.80
C LEU A 142 13.96 -10.69 3.45
N TYR A 143 13.82 -11.98 3.14
CA TYR A 143 13.34 -12.46 1.84
C TYR A 143 11.89 -12.93 1.84
N PHE A 144 11.45 -13.60 2.91
CA PHE A 144 10.08 -14.10 3.06
C PHE A 144 9.10 -12.98 3.41
N PRO A 145 7.78 -13.22 3.27
CA PRO A 145 6.76 -12.20 3.55
C PRO A 145 6.91 -11.55 4.92
N PRO A 146 6.47 -10.29 5.08
CA PRO A 146 6.52 -9.57 6.35
C PRO A 146 5.88 -10.33 7.53
N GLY A 147 4.87 -11.17 7.29
CA GLY A 147 4.22 -12.02 8.31
C GLY A 147 4.99 -13.28 8.70
N TRP A 148 6.14 -13.59 8.10
CA TRP A 148 6.88 -14.83 8.38
C TRP A 148 7.63 -14.78 9.73
N TYR A 149 7.56 -15.88 10.45
CA TYR A 149 8.31 -16.19 11.67
C TYR A 149 8.85 -17.63 11.61
N PRO A 150 9.93 -17.97 12.36
CA PRO A 150 10.49 -19.31 12.34
C PRO A 150 9.45 -20.37 12.69
N GLY A 151 9.38 -21.44 11.90
CA GLY A 151 8.38 -22.51 12.03
C GLY A 151 7.12 -22.32 11.16
N VAL A 152 6.86 -21.10 10.67
CA VAL A 152 5.75 -20.84 9.75
C VAL A 152 6.09 -21.38 8.36
N LYS A 153 5.16 -22.15 7.79
CA LYS A 153 5.30 -22.75 6.46
C LYS A 153 5.10 -21.69 5.36
N VAL A 154 5.95 -21.76 4.35
CA VAL A 154 5.95 -20.87 3.19
C VAL A 154 5.87 -21.70 1.92
N LYS A 155 5.07 -21.23 0.97
CA LYS A 155 5.03 -21.72 -0.41
C LYS A 155 5.89 -20.80 -1.28
N LEU A 156 6.83 -21.39 -2.01
CA LEU A 156 7.63 -20.68 -3.00
C LEU A 156 6.96 -20.77 -4.37
N PHE A 157 6.97 -19.65 -5.10
CA PHE A 157 6.51 -19.56 -6.46
C PHE A 157 7.53 -18.75 -7.27
N PHE A 158 8.38 -19.45 -8.03
CA PHE A 158 9.51 -18.86 -8.74
C PHE A 158 10.42 -18.03 -7.81
N HIS A 159 10.45 -16.70 -7.96
CA HIS A 159 11.20 -15.77 -7.10
C HIS A 159 10.35 -15.16 -5.96
N TRP A 160 9.11 -15.61 -5.78
CA TRP A 160 8.16 -15.10 -4.78
C TRP A 160 7.94 -16.12 -3.67
N ALA A 161 7.68 -15.65 -2.46
CA ALA A 161 7.36 -16.45 -1.29
C ALA A 161 6.03 -15.97 -0.71
N THR A 162 5.15 -16.88 -0.29
CA THR A 162 3.90 -16.56 0.41
C THR A 162 3.66 -17.51 1.57
N LEU A 163 2.97 -17.07 2.62
CA LEU A 163 2.61 -17.95 3.73
C LEU A 163 1.62 -19.01 3.26
N CYS A 164 1.77 -20.26 3.74
CA CYS A 164 0.75 -21.28 3.48
C CYS A 164 -0.58 -20.94 4.16
N ASN A 165 -0.52 -20.24 5.29
CA ASN A 165 -1.67 -19.64 5.95
C ASN A 165 -1.43 -18.12 6.07
N SER A 166 -2.08 -17.34 5.22
CA SER A 166 -1.93 -15.87 5.22
C SER A 166 -2.59 -15.17 6.40
N SER A 167 -3.56 -15.81 7.06
CA SER A 167 -4.19 -15.27 8.26
C SER A 167 -3.40 -15.52 9.54
N TYR A 168 -2.23 -16.16 9.45
CA TYR A 168 -1.39 -16.44 10.61
C TYR A 168 -1.02 -15.17 11.36
N ASN A 169 -1.33 -15.12 12.65
CA ASN A 169 -1.15 -13.95 13.54
C ASN A 169 -1.82 -12.66 13.03
N VAL A 170 -2.86 -12.77 12.21
CA VAL A 170 -3.69 -11.62 11.84
C VAL A 170 -4.82 -11.49 12.86
N PRO A 171 -4.87 -10.41 13.66
CA PRO A 171 -5.95 -10.18 14.60
C PRO A 171 -7.26 -9.90 13.87
N GLU A 172 -8.38 -10.30 14.47
CA GLU A 172 -9.69 -9.87 14.00
C GLU A 172 -9.84 -8.35 14.18
N PRO A 173 -10.28 -7.62 13.15
CA PRO A 173 -10.53 -6.19 13.28
C PRO A 173 -11.69 -5.91 14.25
N GLU A 174 -11.59 -4.79 14.97
CA GLU A 174 -12.67 -4.31 15.82
C GLU A 174 -13.96 -4.05 15.02
N LYS A 175 -15.09 -4.48 15.58
CA LYS A 175 -16.44 -4.34 14.99
C LYS A 175 -17.35 -3.62 15.99
N PRO A 176 -17.99 -2.49 15.62
CA PRO A 176 -17.92 -1.82 14.32
C PRO A 176 -16.55 -1.15 14.06
N PRO A 177 -16.16 -0.91 12.80
CA PRO A 177 -14.89 -0.27 12.49
C PRO A 177 -14.85 1.17 13.00
N ILE A 178 -13.77 1.53 13.69
CA ILE A 178 -13.53 2.91 14.13
C ILE A 178 -13.06 3.73 12.93
N ILE A 179 -13.93 4.62 12.44
CA ILE A 179 -13.62 5.53 11.34
C ILE A 179 -13.00 6.82 11.91
N TYR A 180 -11.78 7.13 11.48
CA TYR A 180 -11.14 8.40 11.85
C TYR A 180 -11.86 9.57 11.18
N ASN A 181 -12.57 10.37 11.97
CA ASN A 181 -13.32 11.54 11.50
C ASN A 181 -13.24 12.69 12.52
N PRO A 182 -12.08 13.36 12.64
CA PRO A 182 -11.89 14.43 13.61
C PRO A 182 -12.72 15.68 13.25
N THR A 183 -13.24 16.36 14.27
CA THR A 183 -13.87 17.66 14.08
C THR A 183 -12.82 18.73 13.89
N ILE A 184 -12.70 19.25 12.66
CA ILE A 184 -11.75 20.33 12.34
C ILE A 184 -12.44 21.70 12.28
N SER A 185 -11.77 22.74 12.78
CA SER A 185 -12.28 24.11 12.81
C SER A 185 -12.46 24.69 11.41
N ARG A 186 -13.34 25.70 11.26
CA ARG A 186 -13.58 26.38 9.96
C ARG A 186 -12.31 27.03 9.41
N TRP A 187 -11.48 27.60 10.28
CA TRP A 187 -10.20 28.21 9.91
C TRP A 187 -9.20 27.18 9.41
N LEU A 188 -9.13 26.03 10.08
CA LEU A 188 -8.27 24.94 9.64
C LEU A 188 -8.73 24.39 8.28
N LYS A 189 -10.04 24.26 8.03
CA LYS A 189 -10.58 23.91 6.70
C LYS A 189 -10.18 24.94 5.63
N ALA A 190 -10.35 26.22 5.92
CA ALA A 190 -9.98 27.30 5.00
C ALA A 190 -8.47 27.31 4.70
N TYR A 191 -7.65 27.09 5.72
CA TYR A 191 -6.21 26.93 5.58
C TYR A 191 -5.86 25.74 4.69
N ILE A 192 -6.40 24.54 4.97
CA ILE A 192 -6.13 23.33 4.16
C ILE A 192 -6.54 23.55 2.70
N LEU A 193 -7.72 24.13 2.46
CA LEU A 193 -8.20 24.40 1.11
C LEU A 193 -7.31 25.42 0.39
N GLY A 194 -6.99 26.54 1.03
CA GLY A 194 -6.12 27.56 0.45
C GLY A 194 -4.71 27.02 0.18
N HIS A 195 -4.18 26.20 1.08
CA HIS A 195 -2.89 25.55 0.91
C HIS A 195 -2.89 24.52 -0.21
N PHE A 196 -3.95 23.72 -0.33
CA PHE A 196 -4.15 22.80 -1.45
C PHE A 196 -4.19 23.54 -2.79
N LEU A 197 -4.95 24.64 -2.88
CA LEU A 197 -5.03 25.46 -4.10
C LEU A 197 -3.67 26.08 -4.45
N LEU A 198 -2.92 26.56 -3.45
CA LEU A 198 -1.57 27.07 -3.66
C LEU A 198 -0.63 25.99 -4.20
N LEU A 199 -0.64 24.80 -3.60
CA LEU A 199 0.16 23.66 -4.08
C LEU A 199 -0.22 23.27 -5.50
N LEU A 200 -1.52 23.23 -5.81
CA LEU A 200 -2.03 22.96 -7.15
C LEU A 200 -1.54 24.01 -8.15
N CYS A 201 -1.61 25.30 -7.82
CA CYS A 201 -1.12 26.38 -8.68
C CYS A 201 0.40 26.27 -8.91
N ILE A 202 1.19 26.03 -7.87
CA ILE A 202 2.65 25.85 -7.99
C ILE A 202 2.97 24.62 -8.84
N PHE A 203 2.23 23.52 -8.65
CA PHE A 203 2.37 22.31 -9.46
C PHE A 203 2.04 22.57 -10.93
N LEU A 204 0.91 23.21 -11.23
CA LEU A 204 0.52 23.53 -12.61
C LEU A 204 1.52 24.47 -13.29
N HIS A 205 2.02 25.47 -12.56
CA HIS A 205 3.08 26.36 -13.05
C HIS A 205 4.39 25.60 -13.28
N PHE A 206 4.77 24.70 -12.37
CA PHE A 206 5.90 23.80 -12.57
C PHE A 206 5.72 22.95 -13.83
N GLU A 207 4.57 22.30 -14.01
CA GLU A 207 4.30 21.46 -15.18
C GLU A 207 4.33 22.25 -16.50
N TYR A 208 3.85 23.48 -16.48
CA TYR A 208 3.87 24.39 -17.64
C TYR A 208 5.31 24.76 -18.04
N ASP A 209 6.16 25.13 -17.06
CA ASP A 209 7.53 25.61 -17.31
C ASP A 209 8.62 24.53 -17.15
N ARG A 210 8.27 23.26 -16.91
CA ARG A 210 9.24 22.23 -16.47
C ARG A 210 10.45 22.03 -17.39
N LEU A 211 10.32 22.38 -18.68
CA LEU A 211 11.38 22.26 -19.68
C LEU A 211 12.31 23.49 -19.73
N GLU A 212 11.87 24.62 -19.17
CA GLU A 212 12.54 25.93 -19.27
C GLU A 212 12.96 26.47 -17.90
N ILE A 213 12.52 25.83 -16.81
CA ILE A 213 12.78 26.24 -15.44
C ILE A 213 14.28 26.22 -15.09
N GLY A 214 14.77 27.33 -14.51
CA GLY A 214 16.13 27.39 -13.98
C GLY A 214 16.31 26.55 -12.71
N TRP A 215 17.54 26.08 -12.45
CA TRP A 215 17.85 25.23 -11.28
C TRP A 215 17.46 25.85 -9.94
N ILE A 216 17.58 27.18 -9.79
CA ILE A 216 17.21 27.87 -8.55
C ILE A 216 15.69 27.76 -8.32
N ASP A 217 14.88 28.08 -9.33
CA ASP A 217 13.42 28.00 -9.22
C ASP A 217 12.95 26.55 -9.03
N PHE A 218 13.60 25.60 -9.71
CA PHE A 218 13.38 24.17 -9.48
C PHE A 218 13.62 23.78 -8.01
N ILE A 219 14.79 24.12 -7.46
CA ILE A 219 15.15 23.81 -6.06
C ILE A 219 14.18 24.47 -5.09
N LEU A 220 13.80 25.73 -5.33
CA LEU A 220 12.84 26.46 -4.48
C LEU A 220 11.47 25.77 -4.47
N LYS A 221 10.94 25.42 -5.64
CA LYS A 221 9.64 24.72 -5.76
C LYS A 221 9.68 23.36 -5.08
N ILE A 222 10.72 22.55 -5.32
CA ILE A 222 10.89 21.24 -4.66
C ILE A 222 11.03 21.38 -3.14
N THR A 223 11.84 22.34 -2.68
CA THR A 223 12.01 22.62 -1.25
C THR A 223 10.69 23.04 -0.62
N PHE A 224 9.91 23.89 -1.29
CA PHE A 224 8.57 24.27 -0.85
C PHE A 224 7.66 23.04 -0.70
N PHE A 225 7.58 22.17 -1.70
CA PHE A 225 6.78 20.93 -1.61
C PHE A 225 7.22 20.04 -0.43
N ILE A 226 8.52 19.85 -0.24
CA ILE A 226 9.07 19.04 0.87
C ILE A 226 8.74 19.68 2.22
N CYS A 227 8.94 20.98 2.39
CA CYS A 227 8.65 21.67 3.65
C CYS A 227 7.15 21.63 3.98
N THR A 228 6.29 21.87 2.97
CA THR A 228 4.84 21.76 3.10
C THR A 228 4.38 20.36 3.49
N SER A 229 4.99 19.30 2.93
CA SER A 229 4.59 17.92 3.22
C SER A 229 4.68 17.55 4.71
N LYS A 230 5.54 18.25 5.46
CA LYS A 230 5.71 18.08 6.91
C LYS A 230 4.69 18.86 7.75
N PHE A 231 4.00 19.84 7.16
CA PHE A 231 3.08 20.73 7.88
C PHE A 231 1.80 20.01 8.33
N LEU A 232 1.41 18.93 7.65
CA LEU A 232 0.26 18.09 8.04
C LEU A 232 0.42 17.45 9.42
N GLU A 233 1.66 17.33 9.94
CA GLU A 233 1.91 16.85 11.31
C GLU A 233 1.41 17.82 12.39
N ILE A 234 1.39 19.12 12.10
CA ILE A 234 1.02 20.18 13.07
C ILE A 234 -0.48 20.11 13.40
N ILE A 235 -1.29 19.64 12.45
CA ILE A 235 -2.75 19.48 12.60
C ILE A 235 -3.09 18.43 13.68
N LYS A 236 -2.17 17.53 14.03
CA LYS A 236 -2.36 16.53 15.09
C LYS A 236 -2.32 17.12 16.51
N SER A 237 -1.78 18.34 16.67
CA SER A 237 -1.61 18.99 17.98
C SER A 237 -2.75 19.93 18.40
N THR A 238 -3.84 20.00 17.63
CA THR A 238 -5.03 20.84 17.88
C THR A 238 -6.29 20.00 17.90
#